data_AF-A0A6B2SZQ9-F1
#
_entry.id   AF-A0A6B2SZQ9-F1
#
_cell.length_a   1.000
_cell.length_b   1.000
_cell.length_c   1.000
_cell.angle_alpha   90.00
_cell.angle_beta   90.00
_cell.angle_gamma   90.00
#
_symmetry.space_group_name_H-M   'P 1'
#
loop_
_entity.id
_entity.type
_entity.pdbx_description
1 polymer ?
#
loop_
_entity_poly.entity_id
_entity_poly.type
_entity_poly.pdbx_seq_one_letter_code
_entity_poly.pdbx_strand_id
1 'polypeptide(L)'
;MASPSDAQPITRVPRTGLPAQAVVVGDPGRAETVAALLADAKEVSYHREYRTFTGDWHGTPVVVSSHGVGAPGALLLFQELAAAGVRTFLRLGTAGAIRPGVRDGDLVIADAAVRDDGVSQQLIPAEYPAFAAPEAVLALQRAARAMDAPHHRGVVWTRAAFQPGFLPLPAAAYERAGVAAIEMELSALYVFASTHGLTAGGALVVDGANADELVDEEALLSTGGYDPHREVVAAGVDRGARIALDALRLLVARPT
;
A
#
# COMPACT_ATOMS: atom_id res chain seq x y z
N MET A 1 9.25 -10.50 -28.57
CA MET A 1 8.35 -9.38 -28.18
C MET A 1 6.93 -9.90 -28.27
N ALA A 2 6.15 -9.83 -27.19
CA ALA A 2 4.74 -10.19 -27.24
C ALA A 2 4.00 -9.27 -28.23
N SER A 3 3.03 -9.82 -28.96
CA SER A 3 2.17 -9.05 -29.86
C SER A 3 1.40 -7.98 -29.05
N PRO A 4 1.08 -6.79 -29.61
CA PRO A 4 0.28 -5.77 -28.94
C PRO A 4 -1.07 -6.28 -28.38
N SER A 5 -1.56 -7.44 -28.81
CA SER A 5 -2.77 -8.09 -28.31
C SER A 5 -2.63 -8.78 -26.94
N ASP A 6 -1.41 -9.05 -26.47
CA ASP A 6 -1.18 -10.01 -25.37
C ASP A 6 -0.89 -9.34 -24.02
N ALA A 7 -0.80 -8.01 -24.00
CA ALA A 7 -0.55 -7.21 -22.82
C ALA A 7 -1.79 -6.42 -22.38
N GLN A 8 -1.83 -6.07 -21.09
CA GLN A 8 -2.77 -5.11 -20.55
C GLN A 8 -2.49 -3.70 -21.09
N PRO A 9 -3.52 -2.88 -21.32
CA PRO A 9 -3.36 -1.60 -22.03
C PRO A 9 -2.56 -0.54 -21.27
N ILE A 10 -2.61 -0.53 -19.93
CA ILE A 10 -2.04 0.57 -19.12
C ILE A 10 -0.68 0.20 -18.55
N THR A 11 -0.58 -0.91 -17.82
CA THR A 11 0.63 -1.39 -17.13
C THR A 11 1.56 -2.22 -18.03
N ARG A 12 1.04 -2.66 -19.19
CA ARG A 12 1.75 -3.51 -20.16
C ARG A 12 2.20 -4.87 -19.61
N VAL A 13 1.67 -5.32 -18.48
CA VAL A 13 1.84 -6.70 -17.99
C VAL A 13 1.10 -7.70 -18.90
N PRO A 14 1.43 -9.00 -18.88
CA PRO A 14 0.66 -10.01 -19.62
C PRO A 14 -0.81 -10.04 -19.22
N ARG A 15 -1.71 -10.36 -20.16
CA ARG A 15 -3.15 -10.46 -19.86
C ARG A 15 -3.52 -11.57 -18.88
N THR A 16 -2.68 -12.60 -18.75
CA THR A 16 -2.86 -13.74 -17.84
C THR A 16 -1.49 -14.31 -17.46
N GLY A 17 -1.45 -15.17 -16.43
CA GLY A 17 -0.28 -15.98 -16.09
C GLY A 17 0.68 -15.37 -15.06
N LEU A 18 0.32 -14.24 -14.44
CA LEU A 18 1.07 -13.73 -13.28
C LEU A 18 0.81 -14.60 -12.04
N PRO A 19 1.78 -14.72 -11.12
CA PRO A 19 1.57 -15.31 -9.80
C PRO A 19 0.36 -14.70 -9.06
N ALA A 20 -0.29 -15.49 -8.22
CA ALA A 20 -1.49 -15.06 -7.51
C ALA A 20 -1.22 -14.08 -6.36
N GLN A 21 0.03 -13.97 -5.89
CA GLN A 21 0.44 -13.19 -4.73
C GLN A 21 1.17 -11.93 -5.17
N ALA A 22 0.75 -10.76 -4.68
CA ALA A 22 1.40 -9.50 -5.03
C ALA A 22 1.71 -8.64 -3.81
N VAL A 23 2.94 -8.11 -3.77
CA VAL A 23 3.26 -6.90 -3.01
C VAL A 23 3.14 -5.71 -3.96
N VAL A 24 2.34 -4.72 -3.60
CA VAL A 24 2.18 -3.49 -4.39
C VAL A 24 2.67 -2.29 -3.60
N VAL A 25 3.39 -1.39 -4.27
CA VAL A 25 4.04 -0.22 -3.65
C VAL A 25 3.75 1.05 -4.45
N GLY A 26 3.88 2.23 -3.86
CA GLY A 26 3.70 3.48 -4.62
C GLY A 26 4.83 3.74 -5.62
N ASP A 27 6.06 3.73 -5.13
CA ASP A 27 7.26 4.15 -5.86
C ASP A 27 7.86 3.04 -6.75
N PRO A 28 8.09 3.27 -8.05
CA PRO A 28 8.84 2.36 -8.94
C PRO A 28 10.21 1.94 -8.44
N GLY A 29 10.96 2.83 -7.78
CA GLY A 29 12.26 2.51 -7.19
C GLY A 29 12.12 1.59 -5.98
N ARG A 30 11.02 1.72 -5.22
CA ARG A 30 10.70 0.76 -4.15
C ARG A 30 10.31 -0.59 -4.73
N ALA A 31 9.61 -0.65 -5.85
CA ALA A 31 9.27 -1.93 -6.48
C ALA A 31 10.52 -2.71 -6.89
N GLU A 32 11.52 -2.03 -7.46
CA GLU A 32 12.83 -2.63 -7.76
C GLU A 32 13.56 -3.09 -6.48
N THR A 33 13.58 -2.25 -5.44
CA THR A 33 14.23 -2.59 -4.16
C THR A 33 13.61 -3.82 -3.49
N VAL A 34 12.27 -3.92 -3.49
CA VAL A 34 11.55 -5.08 -2.96
C VAL A 34 11.78 -6.31 -3.84
N ALA A 35 11.76 -6.15 -5.17
CA ALA A 35 12.03 -7.25 -6.10
C ALA A 35 13.45 -7.82 -5.95
N ALA A 36 14.43 -7.00 -5.60
CA ALA A 36 15.81 -7.44 -5.33
C ALA A 36 15.94 -8.37 -4.12
N LEU A 37 14.91 -8.46 -3.25
CA LEU A 37 14.86 -9.44 -2.17
C LEU A 37 14.44 -10.84 -2.65
N LEU A 38 13.84 -10.95 -3.84
CA LEU A 38 13.31 -12.20 -4.37
C LEU A 38 14.42 -13.02 -5.06
N ALA A 39 14.32 -14.35 -4.96
CA ALA A 39 15.07 -15.25 -5.80
C ALA A 39 14.53 -15.21 -7.25
N ASP A 40 15.42 -15.34 -8.23
CA ASP A 40 15.09 -15.35 -9.67
C ASP A 40 14.22 -14.16 -10.14
N ALA A 41 14.42 -12.99 -9.53
CA ALA A 41 13.69 -11.77 -9.84
C ALA A 41 13.85 -11.36 -11.32
N LYS A 42 12.74 -11.04 -11.99
CA LYS A 42 12.70 -10.62 -13.39
C LYS A 42 11.74 -9.44 -13.56
N GLU A 43 12.19 -8.40 -14.26
CA GLU A 43 11.29 -7.32 -14.69
C GLU A 43 10.36 -7.84 -15.79
N VAL A 44 9.05 -7.64 -15.59
CA VAL A 44 7.99 -8.05 -16.51
C VAL A 44 7.61 -6.90 -17.43
N SER A 45 7.42 -5.70 -16.87
CA SER A 45 7.09 -4.50 -17.62
C SER A 45 7.47 -3.25 -16.84
N TYR A 46 7.75 -2.16 -17.56
CA TYR A 46 7.83 -0.82 -17.00
C TYR A 46 7.16 0.17 -17.97
N HIS A 47 6.03 0.74 -17.56
CA HIS A 47 5.30 1.70 -18.36
C HIS A 47 4.58 2.72 -17.46
N ARG A 48 4.83 4.02 -17.71
CA ARG A 48 4.45 5.11 -16.80
C ARG A 48 5.00 4.88 -15.38
N GLU A 49 4.18 5.02 -14.35
CA GLU A 49 4.51 4.71 -12.95
C GLU A 49 4.44 3.20 -12.62
N TYR A 50 4.06 2.34 -13.58
CA TYR A 50 3.83 0.91 -13.33
C TYR A 50 5.05 0.08 -13.70
N ARG A 51 5.86 -0.29 -12.71
CA ARG A 51 7.04 -1.14 -12.85
C ARG A 51 6.79 -2.45 -12.12
N THR A 52 6.72 -3.55 -12.87
CA THR A 52 6.30 -4.87 -12.38
C THR A 52 7.44 -5.87 -12.52
N PHE A 53 7.64 -6.65 -11.46
CA PHE A 53 8.58 -7.75 -11.37
C PHE A 53 7.87 -9.02 -10.93
N THR A 54 8.47 -10.16 -11.24
CA THR A 54 8.14 -11.46 -10.64
C THR A 54 9.39 -12.08 -10.02
N GLY A 55 9.22 -12.95 -9.04
CA GLY A 55 10.29 -13.71 -8.43
C GLY A 55 9.74 -14.71 -7.40
N ASP A 56 10.62 -15.32 -6.63
CA ASP A 56 10.29 -16.26 -5.57
C ASP A 56 10.70 -15.73 -4.20
N TRP A 57 9.79 -15.80 -3.24
CA TRP A 57 10.07 -15.58 -1.83
C TRP A 57 9.88 -16.88 -1.05
N HIS A 58 10.99 -17.58 -0.77
CA HIS A 58 11.01 -18.81 0.03
C HIS A 58 9.99 -19.86 -0.44
N GLY A 59 9.96 -20.13 -1.75
CA GLY A 59 9.04 -21.07 -2.39
C GLY A 59 7.65 -20.51 -2.72
N THR A 60 7.44 -19.21 -2.52
CA THR A 60 6.21 -18.51 -2.89
C THR A 60 6.46 -17.62 -4.11
N PRO A 61 5.87 -17.92 -5.27
CA PRO A 61 5.92 -17.02 -6.42
C PRO A 61 5.17 -15.72 -6.15
N VAL A 62 5.85 -14.58 -6.33
CA VAL A 62 5.35 -13.24 -5.99
C VAL A 62 5.47 -12.30 -7.18
N VAL A 63 4.46 -11.44 -7.35
CA VAL A 63 4.52 -10.22 -8.15
C VAL A 63 4.90 -9.04 -7.24
N VAL A 64 5.81 -8.18 -7.69
CA VAL A 64 6.07 -6.88 -7.05
C VAL A 64 5.76 -5.81 -8.08
N SER A 65 4.90 -4.84 -7.76
CA SER A 65 4.52 -3.82 -8.73
C SER A 65 4.31 -2.44 -8.13
N SER A 66 4.78 -1.39 -8.81
CA SER A 66 4.52 0.00 -8.42
C SER A 66 3.23 0.54 -9.00
N HIS A 67 2.46 1.30 -8.22
CA HIS A 67 1.14 1.81 -8.60
C HIS A 67 1.05 3.33 -8.65
N GLY A 68 2.14 4.05 -8.37
CA GLY A 68 2.19 5.51 -8.33
C GLY A 68 1.47 6.11 -7.14
N VAL A 69 1.31 7.44 -7.19
CA VAL A 69 0.62 8.23 -6.17
C VAL A 69 -0.83 8.46 -6.59
N GLY A 70 -1.75 8.25 -5.65
CA GLY A 70 -3.17 8.48 -5.78
C GLY A 70 -3.97 7.24 -6.13
N ALA A 71 -5.07 7.06 -5.40
CA ALA A 71 -6.02 5.98 -5.56
C ALA A 71 -6.55 5.76 -7.00
N PRO A 72 -6.85 6.78 -7.83
CA PRO A 72 -7.33 6.56 -9.19
C PRO A 72 -6.34 5.82 -10.08
N GLY A 73 -5.06 6.20 -10.03
CA GLY A 73 -3.99 5.52 -10.78
C GLY A 73 -3.73 4.13 -10.24
N ALA A 74 -3.68 4.00 -8.91
CA ALA A 74 -3.44 2.71 -8.27
C ALA A 74 -4.53 1.67 -8.56
N LEU A 75 -5.80 2.10 -8.65
CA LEU A 75 -6.92 1.24 -9.01
C LEU A 75 -6.74 0.59 -10.39
N LEU A 76 -6.18 1.30 -11.37
CA LEU A 76 -5.92 0.77 -12.71
C LEU A 76 -4.95 -0.41 -12.64
N LEU A 77 -3.88 -0.27 -11.85
CA LEU A 77 -2.93 -1.37 -11.63
C LEU A 77 -3.61 -2.55 -10.93
N PHE A 78 -4.41 -2.32 -9.88
CA PHE A 78 -5.05 -3.41 -9.15
C PHE A 78 -5.96 -4.22 -10.08
N GLN A 79 -6.72 -3.54 -10.94
CA GLN A 79 -7.59 -4.15 -11.95
C GLN A 79 -6.80 -4.98 -12.97
N GLU A 80 -5.74 -4.42 -13.54
CA GLU A 80 -4.95 -5.11 -14.56
C GLU A 80 -4.15 -6.30 -13.99
N LEU A 81 -3.61 -6.18 -12.77
CA LEU A 81 -2.98 -7.31 -12.07
C LEU A 81 -3.99 -8.41 -11.73
N ALA A 82 -5.19 -8.05 -11.27
CA ALA A 82 -6.24 -9.03 -10.98
C ALA A 82 -6.70 -9.75 -12.26
N ALA A 83 -6.83 -9.03 -13.38
CA ALA A 83 -7.10 -9.63 -14.68
C ALA A 83 -5.96 -10.57 -15.12
N ALA A 84 -4.70 -10.20 -14.83
CA ALA A 84 -3.52 -10.99 -15.13
C ALA A 84 -3.32 -12.24 -14.24
N GLY A 85 -4.11 -12.42 -13.18
CA GLY A 85 -4.11 -13.63 -12.34
C GLY A 85 -3.84 -13.38 -10.86
N VAL A 86 -3.50 -12.16 -10.46
CA VAL A 86 -3.30 -11.83 -9.03
C VAL A 86 -4.62 -11.97 -8.26
N ARG A 87 -4.54 -12.56 -7.07
CA ARG A 87 -5.69 -12.81 -6.18
C ARG A 87 -5.49 -12.28 -4.76
N THR A 88 -4.24 -12.06 -4.36
CA THR A 88 -3.88 -11.53 -3.04
C THR A 88 -2.97 -10.33 -3.21
N PHE A 89 -3.32 -9.22 -2.55
CA PHE A 89 -2.59 -7.96 -2.61
C PHE A 89 -2.21 -7.51 -1.20
N LEU A 90 -0.91 -7.38 -0.94
CA LEU A 90 -0.43 -6.65 0.24
C LEU A 90 0.19 -5.34 -0.22
N ARG A 91 -0.45 -4.22 0.12
CA ARG A 91 0.11 -2.90 -0.15
C ARG A 91 1.14 -2.55 0.91
N LEU A 92 2.37 -2.27 0.48
CA LEU A 92 3.41 -1.65 1.31
C LEU A 92 3.55 -0.18 0.91
N GLY A 93 3.06 0.70 1.77
CA GLY A 93 3.08 2.15 1.58
C GLY A 93 3.91 2.87 2.63
N THR A 94 4.00 4.18 2.47
CA THR A 94 4.34 5.08 3.58
C THR A 94 3.14 5.93 3.95
N ALA A 95 3.14 6.53 5.14
CA ALA A 95 2.03 7.30 5.67
C ALA A 95 2.46 8.31 6.73
N GLY A 96 1.71 9.40 6.87
CA GLY A 96 1.83 10.27 8.03
C GLY A 96 1.12 9.67 9.25
N ALA A 97 1.70 9.76 10.45
CA ALA A 97 0.99 9.37 11.66
C ALA A 97 -0.11 10.39 12.00
N ILE A 98 -1.28 9.88 12.42
CA ILE A 98 -2.38 10.68 13.00
C ILE A 98 -2.51 10.43 14.50
N ARG A 99 -2.35 9.18 14.93
CA ARG A 99 -2.54 8.82 16.33
C ARG A 99 -1.28 9.11 17.15
N PRO A 100 -1.41 9.78 18.32
CA PRO A 100 -0.29 9.96 19.24
C PRO A 100 0.38 8.63 19.62
N GLY A 101 1.70 8.63 19.69
CA GLY A 101 2.51 7.46 20.06
C GLY A 101 2.90 6.53 18.89
N VAL A 102 2.42 6.80 17.67
CA VAL A 102 2.98 6.19 16.45
C VAL A 102 4.18 7.02 16.00
N ARG A 103 5.34 6.39 15.83
CA ARG A 103 6.62 7.07 15.54
C ARG A 103 7.09 6.83 14.12
N ASP A 104 7.96 7.68 13.61
CA ASP A 104 8.62 7.49 12.32
C ASP A 104 9.35 6.14 12.27
N GLY A 105 9.18 5.42 11.15
CA GLY A 105 9.69 4.06 10.94
C GLY A 105 8.88 2.95 11.59
N ASP A 106 7.85 3.25 12.40
CA ASP A 106 6.89 2.26 12.88
C ASP A 106 6.01 1.78 11.71
N LEU A 107 5.49 0.56 11.84
CA LEU A 107 4.52 0.01 10.89
C LEU A 107 3.09 0.21 11.40
N VAL A 108 2.19 0.69 10.55
CA VAL A 108 0.74 0.66 10.77
C VAL A 108 0.14 -0.41 9.85
N ILE A 109 -0.42 -1.45 10.46
CA ILE A 109 -1.19 -2.47 9.75
C ILE A 109 -2.64 -2.02 9.75
N ALA A 110 -3.17 -1.72 8.57
CA ALA A 110 -4.51 -1.14 8.44
C ALA A 110 -5.59 -2.22 8.55
N ASP A 111 -6.56 -1.98 9.43
CA ASP A 111 -7.76 -2.81 9.56
C ASP A 111 -8.84 -2.40 8.54
N ALA A 112 -8.93 -1.10 8.31
CA ALA A 112 -9.87 -0.46 7.40
C ALA A 112 -9.34 0.92 6.97
N ALA A 113 -9.97 1.54 5.98
CA ALA A 113 -9.60 2.85 5.49
C ALA A 113 -10.82 3.78 5.36
N VAL A 114 -10.67 5.03 5.77
CA VAL A 114 -11.60 6.12 5.42
C VAL A 114 -11.49 6.36 3.92
N ARG A 115 -12.63 6.41 3.24
CA ARG A 115 -12.75 6.58 1.79
C ARG A 115 -12.84 8.07 1.43
N ASP A 116 -11.71 8.77 1.46
CA ASP A 116 -11.58 10.15 0.95
C ASP A 116 -10.66 10.16 -0.30
N ASP A 117 -10.81 9.12 -1.12
CA ASP A 117 -9.92 8.80 -2.23
C ASP A 117 -10.37 9.37 -3.60
N GLY A 118 -11.57 9.94 -3.66
CA GLY A 118 -12.19 10.54 -4.85
C GLY A 118 -12.60 9.56 -5.96
N VAL A 119 -12.31 8.26 -5.83
CA VAL A 119 -12.60 7.25 -6.87
C VAL A 119 -13.58 6.20 -6.38
N SER A 120 -13.48 5.74 -5.14
CA SER A 120 -14.30 4.64 -4.64
C SER A 120 -15.79 5.01 -4.56
N GLN A 121 -16.13 6.28 -4.34
CA GLN A 121 -17.51 6.76 -4.30
C GLN A 121 -18.19 6.70 -5.69
N GLN A 122 -17.40 6.61 -6.76
CA GLN A 122 -17.89 6.41 -8.12
C GLN A 122 -18.15 4.93 -8.43
N LEU A 123 -17.66 4.01 -7.59
CA LEU A 123 -17.78 2.56 -7.78
C LEU A 123 -18.89 1.95 -6.92
N ILE A 124 -19.06 2.44 -5.70
CA ILE A 124 -19.97 1.87 -4.71
C ILE A 124 -20.46 2.96 -3.72
N PRO A 125 -21.69 2.87 -3.18
CA PRO A 125 -22.21 3.85 -2.23
C PRO A 125 -21.27 4.12 -1.07
N ALA A 126 -21.26 5.36 -0.56
CA ALA A 126 -20.30 5.82 0.44
C ALA A 126 -20.36 5.03 1.76
N GLU A 127 -21.51 4.43 2.07
CA GLU A 127 -21.78 3.63 3.26
C GLU A 127 -21.05 2.27 3.23
N TYR A 128 -20.66 1.79 2.04
CA TYR A 128 -19.91 0.54 1.95
C TYR A 128 -18.49 0.70 2.55
N PRO A 129 -18.07 -0.15 3.49
CA PRO A 129 -16.78 0.03 4.17
C PRO A 129 -15.60 -0.37 3.26
N ALA A 130 -14.47 0.32 3.40
CA ALA A 130 -13.19 -0.14 2.86
C ALA A 130 -12.43 -0.88 3.97
N PHE A 131 -12.33 -2.21 3.88
CA PHE A 131 -11.76 -3.06 4.92
C PHE A 131 -10.73 -4.05 4.36
N ALA A 132 -9.74 -4.39 5.19
CA ALA A 132 -8.79 -5.45 4.89
C ALA A 132 -9.42 -6.84 5.07
N ALA A 133 -8.92 -7.83 4.33
CA ALA A 133 -9.21 -9.22 4.62
C ALA A 133 -8.63 -9.58 6.00
N PRO A 134 -9.41 -10.17 6.92
CA PRO A 134 -8.94 -10.47 8.28
C PRO A 134 -7.66 -11.31 8.31
N GLU A 135 -7.55 -12.30 7.42
CA GLU A 135 -6.37 -13.16 7.29
C GLU A 135 -5.12 -12.37 6.88
N ALA A 136 -5.26 -11.34 6.04
CA ALA A 136 -4.13 -10.51 5.60
C ALA A 136 -3.58 -9.68 6.77
N VAL A 137 -4.48 -9.12 7.58
CA VAL A 137 -4.10 -8.37 8.80
C VAL A 137 -3.37 -9.27 9.80
N LEU A 138 -3.90 -10.48 10.04
CA LEU A 138 -3.30 -11.44 10.96
C LEU A 138 -1.93 -11.94 10.45
N ALA A 139 -1.78 -12.17 9.14
CA ALA A 139 -0.52 -12.57 8.53
C ALA A 139 0.54 -11.48 8.66
N LEU A 140 0.20 -10.22 8.33
CA LEU A 140 1.08 -9.07 8.53
C LEU A 140 1.49 -8.90 9.99
N GLN A 141 0.54 -9.01 10.92
CA GLN A 141 0.82 -8.90 12.34
C GLN A 141 1.75 -10.03 12.83
N ARG A 142 1.54 -11.26 12.37
CA ARG A 142 2.39 -12.39 12.71
C ARG A 142 3.81 -12.22 12.16
N ALA A 143 3.96 -11.78 10.91
CA ALA A 143 5.26 -11.51 10.31
C ALA A 143 5.99 -10.36 11.03
N ALA A 144 5.30 -9.27 11.37
CA ALA A 144 5.86 -8.17 12.13
C ALA A 144 6.37 -8.62 13.52
N ARG A 145 5.57 -9.42 14.25
CA ARG A 145 5.98 -9.98 15.55
C ARG A 145 7.18 -10.91 15.45
N ALA A 146 7.26 -11.74 14.41
CA ALA A 146 8.38 -12.64 14.21
C ALA A 146 9.71 -11.91 13.98
N MET A 147 9.66 -10.67 13.52
CA MET A 147 10.80 -9.79 13.31
C MET A 147 11.04 -8.79 14.45
N ASP A 148 10.29 -8.90 15.55
CA ASP A 148 10.29 -7.92 16.65
C ASP A 148 10.09 -6.47 16.17
N ALA A 149 9.30 -6.31 15.11
CA ALA A 149 9.06 -5.01 14.48
C ALA A 149 8.04 -4.20 15.29
N PRO A 150 8.33 -2.94 15.66
CA PRO A 150 7.33 -2.02 16.20
C PRO A 150 6.18 -1.87 15.21
N HIS A 151 4.97 -2.21 15.65
CA HIS A 151 3.79 -2.14 14.80
C HIS A 151 2.54 -1.78 15.59
N HIS A 152 1.62 -1.13 14.88
CA HIS A 152 0.32 -0.71 15.37
C HIS A 152 -0.78 -1.24 14.45
N ARG A 153 -2.02 -1.20 14.92
CA ARG A 153 -3.21 -1.49 14.11
C ARG A 153 -4.24 -0.38 14.22
N GLY A 154 -5.10 -0.27 13.21
CA GLY A 154 -6.24 0.64 13.26
C GLY A 154 -6.77 1.03 11.88
N VAL A 155 -7.73 1.96 11.91
CA VAL A 155 -8.27 2.61 10.71
C VAL A 155 -7.26 3.63 10.20
N VAL A 156 -7.03 3.66 8.89
CA VAL A 156 -6.21 4.68 8.22
C VAL A 156 -7.09 5.61 7.41
N TRP A 157 -6.60 6.78 7.04
CA TRP A 157 -7.30 7.72 6.17
C TRP A 157 -6.65 7.73 4.80
N THR A 158 -7.38 7.28 3.78
CA THR A 158 -6.97 7.43 2.39
C THR A 158 -7.50 8.76 1.88
N ARG A 159 -6.61 9.73 1.62
CA ARG A 159 -6.96 11.08 1.17
C ARG A 159 -6.37 11.35 -0.22
N ALA A 160 -7.19 11.88 -1.14
CA ALA A 160 -6.75 12.20 -2.50
C ALA A 160 -5.81 13.41 -2.58
N ALA A 161 -5.99 14.40 -1.70
CA ALA A 161 -5.11 15.56 -1.61
C ALA A 161 -3.99 15.30 -0.61
N PHE A 162 -2.74 15.48 -1.03
CA PHE A 162 -1.60 15.44 -0.11
C PHE A 162 -1.52 16.74 0.70
N GLN A 163 -1.37 17.88 0.01
CA GLN A 163 -1.36 19.19 0.65
C GLN A 163 -2.79 19.68 0.96
N PRO A 164 -3.00 20.47 2.02
CA PRO A 164 -4.21 21.26 2.19
C PRO A 164 -4.42 22.22 1.02
N GLY A 165 -5.68 22.47 0.66
CA GLY A 165 -6.05 23.50 -0.32
C GLY A 165 -6.73 24.67 0.37
N PHE A 166 -7.69 25.32 -0.30
CA PHE A 166 -8.56 26.31 0.33
C PHE A 166 -9.48 25.73 1.42
N LEU A 167 -9.66 24.40 1.45
CA LEU A 167 -10.36 23.70 2.50
C LEU A 167 -9.35 23.18 3.53
N PRO A 168 -9.56 23.46 4.83
CA PRO A 168 -8.64 23.01 5.88
C PRO A 168 -8.67 21.48 6.01
N LEU A 169 -7.56 20.91 6.48
CA LEU A 169 -7.47 19.50 6.82
C LEU A 169 -8.15 19.26 8.19
N PRO A 170 -9.22 18.44 8.29
CA PRO A 170 -9.89 18.16 9.57
C PRO A 170 -9.11 17.16 10.46
N ALA A 171 -7.79 17.32 10.60
CA ALA A 171 -6.89 16.38 11.27
C ALA A 171 -7.34 16.07 12.72
N ALA A 172 -7.68 17.11 13.50
CA ALA A 172 -8.12 16.95 14.89
C ALA A 172 -9.40 16.11 15.06
N ALA A 173 -10.27 16.07 14.04
CA ALA A 173 -11.47 15.22 14.10
C ALA A 173 -11.10 13.74 13.92
N TYR A 174 -10.21 13.45 12.96
CA TYR A 174 -9.75 12.08 12.69
C TYR A 174 -8.82 11.55 13.78
N GLU A 175 -8.01 12.40 14.40
CA GLU A 175 -7.23 12.04 15.60
C GLU A 175 -8.13 11.61 16.75
N ARG A 176 -9.14 12.42 17.11
CA ARG A 176 -10.10 12.06 18.16
C ARG A 176 -10.93 10.82 17.83
N ALA A 177 -11.14 10.54 16.54
CA ALA A 177 -11.79 9.32 16.07
C ALA A 177 -10.87 8.08 16.14
N GLY A 178 -9.59 8.26 16.47
CA GLY A 178 -8.62 7.17 16.63
C GLY A 178 -8.01 6.68 15.32
N VAL A 179 -8.06 7.48 14.25
CA VAL A 179 -7.36 7.15 12.99
C VAL A 179 -5.87 7.07 13.23
N ALA A 180 -5.25 6.00 12.75
CA ALA A 180 -3.85 5.68 13.02
C ALA A 180 -2.89 6.50 12.14
N ALA A 181 -3.18 6.58 10.85
CA ALA A 181 -2.30 7.17 9.84
C ALA A 181 -3.08 7.69 8.63
N ILE A 182 -2.44 8.54 7.82
CA ILE A 182 -2.97 9.09 6.56
C ILE A 182 -2.07 8.71 5.38
N GLU A 183 -2.69 8.22 4.31
CA GLU A 183 -2.05 7.83 3.05
C GLU A 183 -3.01 8.10 1.88
N MET A 184 -2.73 7.58 0.68
CA MET A 184 -3.38 8.03 -0.56
C MET A 184 -3.98 6.93 -1.47
N GLU A 185 -3.86 5.63 -1.16
CA GLU A 185 -4.32 4.56 -2.06
C GLU A 185 -5.13 3.41 -1.44
N LEU A 186 -5.08 3.18 -0.13
CA LEU A 186 -5.48 1.89 0.45
C LEU A 186 -6.99 1.63 0.41
N SER A 187 -7.83 2.65 0.56
CA SER A 187 -9.28 2.50 0.48
C SER A 187 -9.74 1.98 -0.89
N ALA A 188 -9.10 2.42 -1.98
CA ALA A 188 -9.41 1.96 -3.32
C ALA A 188 -9.04 0.48 -3.50
N LEU A 189 -7.89 0.04 -2.96
CA LEU A 189 -7.53 -1.38 -2.96
C LEU A 189 -8.55 -2.22 -2.19
N TYR A 190 -8.98 -1.78 -1.00
CA TYR A 190 -9.92 -2.53 -0.17
C TYR A 190 -11.33 -2.61 -0.76
N VAL A 191 -11.85 -1.51 -1.33
CA VAL A 191 -13.13 -1.52 -2.04
C VAL A 191 -13.05 -2.43 -3.26
N PHE A 192 -11.99 -2.32 -4.06
CA PHE A 192 -11.81 -3.18 -5.23
C PHE A 192 -11.71 -4.66 -4.84
N ALA A 193 -10.84 -5.00 -3.90
CA ALA A 193 -10.61 -6.39 -3.51
C ALA A 193 -11.86 -7.05 -2.91
N SER A 194 -12.55 -6.37 -1.98
CA SER A 194 -13.74 -6.93 -1.32
C SER A 194 -14.90 -7.15 -2.29
N THR A 195 -15.08 -6.26 -3.27
CA THR A 195 -16.14 -6.39 -4.30
C THR A 195 -15.83 -7.43 -5.38
N HIS A 196 -14.60 -7.92 -5.45
CA HIS A 196 -14.14 -8.90 -6.44
C HIS A 196 -13.73 -10.25 -5.83
N GLY A 197 -13.97 -10.46 -4.53
CA GLY A 197 -13.60 -11.70 -3.83
C GLY A 197 -12.09 -11.94 -3.75
N LEU A 198 -11.29 -10.87 -3.69
CA LEU A 198 -9.84 -10.90 -3.59
C LEU A 198 -9.40 -10.65 -2.15
N THR A 199 -8.24 -11.19 -1.75
CA THR A 199 -7.65 -10.93 -0.44
C THR A 199 -6.78 -9.68 -0.51
N ALA A 200 -7.01 -8.71 0.38
CA ALA A 200 -6.18 -7.50 0.45
C ALA A 200 -5.81 -7.12 1.88
N GLY A 201 -4.58 -6.62 2.07
CA GLY A 201 -4.06 -6.07 3.31
C GLY A 201 -3.15 -4.87 3.04
N GLY A 202 -2.86 -4.10 4.10
CA GLY A 202 -2.03 -2.90 3.99
C GLY A 202 -1.09 -2.76 5.17
N ALA A 203 0.17 -2.47 4.87
CA ALA A 203 1.22 -2.19 5.83
C ALA A 203 1.87 -0.85 5.44
N LEU A 204 1.83 0.13 6.35
CA LEU A 204 2.26 1.50 6.07
C LEU A 204 3.40 1.87 7.01
N VAL A 205 4.54 2.25 6.47
CA VAL A 205 5.67 2.74 7.27
C VAL A 205 5.49 4.23 7.51
N VAL A 206 5.54 4.65 8.77
CA VAL A 206 5.37 6.07 9.09
C VAL A 206 6.59 6.87 8.65
N ASP A 207 6.38 7.91 7.85
CA ASP A 207 7.43 8.78 7.30
C ASP A 207 7.37 10.23 7.78
N GLY A 208 6.40 10.56 8.64
CA GLY A 208 6.32 11.83 9.36
C GLY A 208 5.29 11.80 10.49
N ALA A 209 5.61 12.45 11.61
CA ALA A 209 4.73 12.57 12.77
C ALA A 209 3.85 13.84 12.69
N ASN A 210 2.53 13.62 12.73
CA ASN A 210 1.44 14.48 13.20
C ASN A 210 1.51 16.02 13.09
N ALA A 211 0.51 16.55 12.37
CA ALA A 211 -0.41 17.67 12.67
C ALA A 211 0.02 18.94 13.43
N ASP A 212 1.00 18.90 14.34
CA ASP A 212 1.57 20.08 14.99
C ASP A 212 2.41 20.92 14.01
N GLU A 213 2.96 20.29 12.96
CA GLU A 213 3.69 21.00 11.87
C GLU A 213 2.78 21.39 10.69
N LEU A 214 1.50 20.98 10.68
CA LEU A 214 0.56 21.27 9.58
C LEU A 214 -0.19 22.61 9.74
N VAL A 215 0.23 23.48 10.67
CA VAL A 215 -0.44 24.76 10.95
C VAL A 215 0.54 25.94 10.91
N ASP A 216 1.40 25.99 9.90
CA ASP A 216 2.04 27.24 9.51
C ASP A 216 1.54 27.64 8.11
N GLU A 217 0.86 28.78 8.02
CA GLU A 217 0.32 29.30 6.74
C GLU A 217 1.45 29.62 5.74
N GLU A 218 2.68 29.86 6.23
CA GLU A 218 3.88 30.01 5.40
C GLU A 218 4.41 28.67 4.84
N ALA A 219 4.02 27.53 5.42
CA ALA A 219 4.47 26.20 5.00
C ALA A 219 3.64 25.59 3.85
N LEU A 220 2.56 26.24 3.38
CA LEU A 220 1.70 25.75 2.29
C LEU A 220 2.44 25.47 0.96
N LEU A 221 3.64 26.02 0.79
CA LEU A 221 4.53 25.79 -0.36
C LEU A 221 5.85 25.09 0.02
N SER A 222 6.06 24.75 1.29
CA SER A 222 7.30 24.16 1.78
C SER A 222 7.05 22.75 2.33
N THR A 223 7.89 21.79 1.97
CA THR A 223 7.93 20.46 2.60
C THR A 223 8.54 20.52 4.02
N GLY A 224 8.45 21.65 4.72
CA GLY A 224 9.07 21.86 6.03
C GLY A 224 8.61 20.80 7.02
N GLY A 225 9.55 20.06 7.61
CA GLY A 225 9.28 18.95 8.54
C GLY A 225 9.17 17.55 7.91
N TYR A 226 8.84 17.47 6.62
CA TYR A 226 8.71 16.20 5.88
C TYR A 226 10.03 15.81 5.20
N ASP A 227 10.73 14.82 5.76
CA ASP A 227 11.85 14.14 5.11
C ASP A 227 11.63 12.62 5.08
N PRO A 228 11.16 12.07 3.95
CA PRO A 228 10.98 10.63 3.79
C PRO A 228 12.29 9.87 3.54
N HIS A 229 13.43 10.57 3.37
CA HIS A 229 14.73 9.97 3.08
C HIS A 229 15.58 9.72 4.34
N ARG A 230 15.01 9.94 5.53
CA ARG A 230 15.65 9.65 6.82
C ARG A 230 15.95 8.15 6.97
N GLU A 231 17.09 7.82 7.58
CA GLU A 231 17.52 6.43 7.80
C GLU A 231 16.49 5.57 8.54
N VAL A 232 15.77 6.15 9.50
CA VAL A 232 14.72 5.46 10.26
C VAL A 232 13.55 5.01 9.36
N VAL A 233 13.20 5.82 8.37
CA VAL A 233 12.12 5.53 7.41
C VAL A 233 12.62 4.48 6.42
N ALA A 234 13.84 4.63 5.89
CA ALA A 234 14.44 3.65 4.99
C ALA A 234 14.55 2.25 5.66
N ALA A 235 15.01 2.20 6.91
CA ALA A 235 15.05 0.96 7.70
C ALA A 235 13.64 0.40 7.96
N GLY A 236 12.65 1.28 8.19
CA GLY A 236 11.24 0.91 8.28
C GLY A 236 10.71 0.28 6.99
N VAL A 237 11.05 0.85 5.83
CA VAL A 237 10.64 0.35 4.51
C VAL A 237 11.26 -1.01 4.19
N ASP A 238 12.57 -1.21 4.42
CA ASP A 238 13.20 -2.54 4.23
C ASP A 238 12.54 -3.61 5.12
N ARG A 239 12.33 -3.28 6.40
CA ARG A 239 11.63 -4.17 7.33
C ARG A 239 10.20 -4.44 6.90
N GLY A 240 9.46 -3.42 6.47
CA GLY A 240 8.10 -3.53 5.95
C GLY A 240 8.02 -4.41 4.69
N ALA A 241 9.01 -4.35 3.81
CA ALA A 241 9.12 -5.22 2.64
C ALA A 241 9.22 -6.70 3.01
N ARG A 242 10.13 -7.03 3.93
CA ARG A 242 10.29 -8.40 4.44
C ARG A 242 9.02 -8.90 5.13
N ILE A 243 8.39 -8.05 5.94
CA ILE A 243 7.10 -8.36 6.61
C ILE A 243 6.01 -8.65 5.58
N ALA A 244 5.87 -7.83 4.53
CA ALA A 244 4.86 -8.03 3.49
C ALA A 244 5.10 -9.34 2.73
N LEU A 245 6.35 -9.63 2.36
CA LEU A 245 6.73 -10.87 1.67
C LEU A 245 6.48 -12.12 2.55
N ASP A 246 6.86 -12.08 3.83
CA ASP A 246 6.58 -13.16 4.77
C ASP A 246 5.09 -13.34 5.03
N ALA A 247 4.32 -12.25 5.09
CA ALA A 247 2.88 -12.32 5.22
C ALA A 247 2.22 -13.00 4.01
N LEU A 248 2.66 -12.74 2.77
CA LEU A 248 2.19 -13.48 1.59
C LEU A 248 2.45 -14.98 1.74
N ARG A 249 3.65 -15.37 2.17
CA ARG A 249 3.99 -16.78 2.41
C ARG A 249 3.06 -17.42 3.45
N LEU A 250 2.74 -16.72 4.53
CA LEU A 250 1.81 -17.18 5.57
C LEU A 250 0.37 -17.34 5.05
N LEU A 251 -0.07 -16.48 4.12
CA LEU A 251 -1.40 -16.56 3.50
C LEU A 251 -1.55 -17.75 2.56
N VAL A 252 -0.47 -18.13 1.87
CA VAL A 252 -0.44 -19.32 1.00
C VAL A 252 -0.40 -20.61 1.82
N ALA A 253 0.35 -20.61 2.92
CA ALA A 253 0.61 -21.79 3.75
C ALA A 253 -0.57 -22.20 4.66
N ARG A 254 -1.83 -21.99 4.24
CA ARG A 254 -3.06 -22.12 5.05
C ARG A 254 -2.92 -23.25 6.09
N PRO A 255 -3.10 -22.96 7.40
CA PRO A 255 -3.13 -24.02 8.39
C PRO A 255 -4.30 -24.95 8.07
N THR A 256 -3.99 -26.23 7.90
CA THR A 256 -4.96 -27.34 7.92
C THR A 256 -5.77 -27.33 9.20
#